data_AF-A0A7K4BDN0-F1
#
_entry.id   AF-A0A7K4BDN0-F1
#
_cell.length_a   1.000
_cell.length_b   1.000
_cell.length_c   1.000
_cell.angle_alpha   90.00
_cell.angle_beta   90.00
_cell.angle_gamma   90.00
#
_symmetry.space_group_name_H-M   'P 1'
#
loop_
_entity.id
_entity.type
_entity.pdbx_description
1 polymer ?
#
loop_
_entity_poly.entity_id
_entity_poly.type
_entity_poly.pdbx_seq_one_letter_code
_entity_poly.pdbx_strand_id
1 'polypeptide(L)' 'MNLIQELSKSISCIVNTHYPDHALRISYKSLLFTRNGRLFFGKTEEVITEKNLSDAFRVQVHIGKRI' A
#
# COMPACT_ATOMS: atom_id res chain seq x y z
N MET A 1 3.82 13.87 7.09
CA MET A 1 2.77 12.84 6.93
C MET A 1 1.36 13.36 7.25
N ASN A 2 1.20 14.42 8.06
CA ASN A 2 -0.11 14.95 8.44
C ASN A 2 -0.86 15.71 7.32
N LEU A 3 -0.17 16.40 6.40
CA LEU A 3 -0.85 17.21 5.38
C LEU A 3 -1.73 16.38 4.43
N ILE A 4 -1.22 15.25 3.92
CA ILE A 4 -1.99 14.38 3.02
C ILE A 4 -3.21 13.81 3.74
N GLN A 5 -3.06 13.43 5.01
CA GLN A 5 -4.17 12.94 5.83
C GLN A 5 -5.23 14.03 6.05
N GLU A 6 -4.84 15.26 6.36
CA GLU A 6 -5.78 16.38 6.50
C GLU A 6 -6.51 16.69 5.19
N LEU A 7 -5.78 16.73 4.07
CA LEU A 7 -6.38 16.94 2.74
C LEU A 7 -7.36 15.82 2.38
N SER A 8 -7.03 14.56 2.73
CA SER A 8 -7.88 13.40 2.42
C SER A 8 -9.28 13.45 3.07
N LYS A 9 -9.50 14.33 4.04
CA LYS A 9 -10.83 14.55 4.65
C LYS A 9 -11.80 15.26 3.71
N SER A 10 -11.31 16.00 2.72
CA SER A 10 -12.15 16.79 1.80
C SER A 10 -11.87 16.56 0.32
N ILE A 11 -10.73 15.94 -0.04
CA ILE A 11 -10.37 15.62 -1.41
C ILE A 11 -9.89 14.17 -1.55
N SER A 12 -10.12 13.58 -2.73
CA SER A 12 -9.55 12.28 -3.07
C SER A 12 -8.07 12.42 -3.41
N CYS A 13 -7.22 11.73 -2.65
CA CYS A 13 -5.78 11.70 -2.88
C CYS A 13 -5.36 10.36 -3.51
N ILE A 14 -4.68 10.39 -4.66
CA ILE A 14 -3.98 9.24 -5.22
C ILE A 14 -2.49 9.46 -5.05
N VAL A 15 -1.83 8.53 -4.35
CA VAL A 15 -0.41 8.63 -4.03
C VAL A 15 0.29 7.34 -4.44
N ASN A 16 1.46 7.45 -5.06
CA ASN A 16 2.39 6.34 -5.20
C ASN A 16 3.35 6.33 -4.00
N THR A 17 3.70 5.15 -3.52
CA THR A 17 4.73 4.99 -2.48
C THR A 17 5.51 3.71 -2.73
N HIS A 18 6.80 3.75 -2.43
CA HIS A 18 7.68 2.58 -2.45
C HIS A 18 7.87 1.97 -1.05
N TYR A 19 7.26 2.57 -0.01
CA TYR A 19 7.33 2.11 1.36
C TYR A 19 5.97 1.52 1.79
N PRO A 20 5.85 0.19 1.94
CA PRO A 20 4.60 -0.48 2.35
C PRO A 20 4.02 0.04 3.67
N ASP A 21 4.88 0.36 4.65
CA ASP A 21 4.47 0.99 5.92
C ASP A 21 3.71 2.30 5.70
N HIS A 22 4.14 3.13 4.73
CA HIS A 22 3.46 4.39 4.47
C HIS A 22 2.08 4.16 3.86
N ALA A 23 1.94 3.20 2.94
CA ALA A 23 0.62 2.83 2.41
C ALA A 23 -0.31 2.41 3.55
N LEU A 24 0.15 1.51 4.43
CA LEU A 24 -0.62 1.03 5.58
C LEU A 24 -1.02 2.15 6.56
N ARG A 25 -0.23 3.23 6.67
CA ARG A 25 -0.51 4.35 7.58
C ARG A 25 -1.46 5.40 7.02
N ILE A 26 -1.50 5.63 5.71
CA ILE A 26 -2.20 6.79 5.12
C ILE A 26 -3.31 6.43 4.14
N SER A 27 -3.30 5.22 3.59
CA SER A 27 -4.19 4.85 2.49
C SER A 27 -5.34 3.98 2.96
N TYR A 28 -6.57 4.33 2.58
CA TYR A 28 -7.75 3.48 2.80
C TYR A 28 -7.84 2.33 1.79
N LYS A 29 -7.46 2.60 0.54
CA LYS A 29 -7.38 1.63 -0.54
C LYS A 29 -6.00 1.65 -1.16
N SER A 30 -5.56 0.50 -1.65
CA SER A 30 -4.30 0.37 -2.35
C SER A 30 -4.48 -0.36 -3.67
N LEU A 31 -3.60 -0.02 -4.62
CA LEU A 31 -3.49 -0.63 -5.94
C LEU A 31 -2.07 -1.18 -6.08
N LEU A 32 -1.93 -2.49 -6.26
CA LEU A 32 -0.64 -3.15 -6.43
C LEU A 32 -0.57 -3.84 -7.79
N PHE A 33 0.44 -3.46 -8.57
CA PHE A 33 0.78 -4.10 -9.84
C PHE A 33 1.85 -5.15 -9.62
N THR A 34 1.69 -6.30 -10.26
CA THR A 34 2.68 -7.37 -10.27
C THR A 34 3.34 -7.47 -11.65
N ARG A 35 4.51 -8.11 -11.71
CA ARG A 35 5.22 -8.33 -12.99
C ARG A 35 4.48 -9.20 -14.01
N ASN A 36 3.50 -10.02 -13.59
CA ASN A 36 2.73 -10.87 -14.51
C ASN A 36 1.44 -10.18 -15.01
N GLY A 37 1.29 -8.87 -14.77
CA GLY A 37 0.11 -8.10 -15.18
C GLY A 37 -1.11 -8.29 -14.27
N ARG A 38 -1.01 -9.05 -13.16
CA ARG A 38 -2.06 -9.08 -12.15
C ARG A 38 -2.09 -7.79 -11.34
N LEU A 39 -3.30 -7.43 -10.94
CA LEU A 39 -3.62 -6.22 -10.22
C LEU A 39 -4.42 -6.57 -8.98
N PHE A 40 -3.96 -6.11 -7.82
CA PHE A 40 -4.70 -6.20 -6.56
C PHE A 40 -5.22 -4.82 -6.21
N PHE A 41 -6.53 -4.68 -6.05
CA PHE A 41 -7.18 -3.46 -5.62
C PHE A 41 -8.19 -3.76 -4.53
N GLY A 42 -8.18 -2.97 -3.46
CA GLY A 42 -9.00 -3.23 -2.28
C GLY A 42 -8.55 -2.41 -1.09
N LYS A 43 -8.98 -2.83 0.11
CA LYS A 43 -8.51 -2.21 1.35
C LYS A 43 -7.00 -2.38 1.47
N THR A 44 -6.32 -1.36 1.99
CA THR A 44 -4.86 -1.36 2.05
C THR A 44 -4.31 -2.55 2.82
N GLU A 45 -4.92 -2.95 3.94
CA GLU A 45 -4.50 -4.10 4.73
C GLU A 45 -4.69 -5.46 4.03
N GLU A 46 -5.61 -5.54 3.07
CA GLU A 46 -5.86 -6.75 2.27
C GLU A 46 -4.91 -6.82 1.05
N VAL A 47 -4.52 -5.67 0.52
CA VAL A 47 -3.65 -5.55 -0.67
C VAL A 47 -2.17 -5.57 -0.28
N ILE A 48 -1.77 -4.79 0.72
CA ILE A 48 -0.39 -4.62 1.18
C ILE A 48 -0.06 -5.69 2.22
N THR A 49 0.03 -6.93 1.74
CA THR A 49 0.42 -8.10 2.55
C THR A 49 1.81 -8.57 2.15
N GLU A 50 2.56 -9.20 3.06
CA GLU A 50 3.86 -9.80 2.74
C GLU A 50 3.78 -10.74 1.54
N LYS A 51 2.72 -11.54 1.46
CA LYS A 51 2.45 -12.44 0.34
C LYS A 51 2.33 -11.69 -1.00
N ASN A 52 1.47 -10.67 -1.06
CA ASN A 52 1.22 -9.95 -2.31
C ASN A 52 2.44 -9.12 -2.72
N LEU A 53 3.14 -8.51 -1.76
CA LEU A 53 4.36 -7.76 -2.03
C LEU A 53 5.49 -8.69 -2.48
N SER A 54 5.60 -9.88 -1.91
CA SER A 54 6.59 -10.87 -2.34
C SER A 54 6.32 -11.36 -3.77
N ASP A 55 5.05 -11.55 -4.15
CA ASP A 55 4.70 -11.87 -5.55
C ASP A 55 4.98 -10.70 -6.50
N ALA A 56 4.66 -9.47 -6.08
CA ALA A 56 4.88 -8.27 -6.88
C ALA A 56 6.36 -7.96 -7.11
N PHE A 57 7.18 -8.04 -6.06
CA PHE A 57 8.61 -7.68 -6.10
C PHE A 57 9.55 -8.85 -6.38
N ARG A 58 9.07 -10.10 -6.33
CA ARG A 58 9.88 -11.33 -6.50
C ARG A 58 11.03 -11.46 -5.49
N VAL A 59 10.81 -10.94 -4.28
CA VAL A 59 11.72 -11.07 -3.14
C VAL A 59 10.91 -11.43 -1.90
N GLN A 60 11.54 -12.02 -0.89
CA GLN A 60 10.88 -12.23 0.39
C GLN A 60 10.70 -10.87 1.09
N VAL A 61 9.45 -10.50 1.36
CA VAL A 61 9.12 -9.24 2.04
C VAL A 61 8.71 -9.52 3.48
N HIS A 62 9.26 -8.74 4.40
CA HIS A 62 8.81 -8.66 5.78
C HIS A 62 8.34 -7.25 6.11
N ILE A 63 7.12 -7.12 6.63
CA ILE A 63 6.60 -5.85 7.11
C ILE A 63 6.80 -5.83 8.63
N GLY A 64 7.63 -4.90 9.11
CA GLY A 64 7.88 -4.73 10.54
C GLY A 64 6.56 -4.55 11.31
N LYS A 65 6.38 -5.32 12.39
CA LYS A 65 5.20 -5.16 13.26
C LYS A 65 5.21 -3.79 13.91
N ARG A 66 4.05 -3.17 13.96
CA ARG A 66 3.80 -1.95 14.72
C ARG A 66 3.91 -2.31 16.21
N ILE A 67 4.95 -1.80 16.88
CA ILE A 67 5.09 -1.82 18.34
C ILE A 67 4.14 -0.77 18.93
#